data_AF-T2JAA1-F1
#
_entry.id   AF-T2JAA1-F1
#
_cell.length_a   1.000
_cell.length_b   1.000
_cell.length_c   1.000
_cell.angle_alpha   90.00
_cell.angle_beta   90.00
_cell.angle_gamma   90.00
#
_symmetry.space_group_name_H-M   'P 1'
#
loop_
_entity.id
_entity.type
_entity.pdbx_description
1 polymer ?
#
loop_
_entity_poly.entity_id
_entity_poly.type
_entity_poly.pdbx_seq_one_letter_code
_entity_poly.pdbx_strand_id
1 'polypeptide(L)'
;MRLEIAYSMGRVELIGDKQIEEVKAVKNGYVVESEYEKWFTSTAPILCTGFDTSLKQIAPMFDWSNGYASLTQEDESTVTPGLFVVGPSVRHGELIFCFIYKFRQRFAVVVNAIAQRLDIDTTPLEVYRKEGLFLDDLSCCDNDCVC
;
A
#
# COMPACT_ATOMS: atom_id res chain seq x y z
N MET A 1 13.72 -17.39 -12.49
CA MET A 1 13.94 -18.62 -13.29
C MET A 1 12.73 -19.23 -14.03
N ARG A 2 11.44 -19.01 -13.68
CA ARG A 2 10.32 -19.51 -14.55
C ARG A 2 9.97 -18.57 -15.69
N LEU A 3 9.85 -17.27 -15.39
CA LEU A 3 9.53 -16.24 -16.37
C LEU A 3 10.60 -16.13 -17.46
N GLU A 4 11.87 -16.12 -17.05
CA GLU A 4 13.03 -16.06 -17.97
C GLU A 4 13.03 -17.21 -18.98
N ILE A 5 12.73 -18.44 -18.54
CA ILE A 5 12.63 -19.59 -19.43
C ILE A 5 11.48 -19.38 -20.42
N ALA A 6 10.29 -19.01 -19.95
CA ALA A 6 9.13 -18.79 -20.83
C ALA A 6 9.39 -17.68 -21.86
N TYR A 7 10.05 -16.61 -21.45
CA TYR A 7 10.48 -15.51 -22.32
C TYR A 7 11.52 -15.99 -23.35
N SER A 8 12.58 -16.67 -22.93
CA SER A 8 13.62 -17.19 -23.83
C SER A 8 13.09 -18.20 -24.86
N MET A 9 12.00 -18.91 -24.54
CA MET A 9 11.33 -19.86 -25.43
C MET A 9 10.24 -19.22 -26.30
N GLY A 10 10.05 -17.90 -26.23
CA GLY A 10 9.03 -17.18 -27.00
C GLY A 10 7.58 -17.52 -26.61
N ARG A 11 7.36 -18.06 -25.40
CA ARG A 11 6.01 -18.38 -24.89
C ARG A 11 5.31 -17.20 -24.24
N VAL A 12 6.07 -16.17 -23.90
CA VAL A 12 5.60 -14.91 -23.31
C VAL A 12 6.33 -13.78 -24.00
N GLU A 13 5.57 -12.78 -24.42
CA GLU A 13 6.09 -11.48 -24.84
C GLU A 13 5.98 -10.51 -23.66
N LEU A 14 7.06 -9.77 -23.38
CA LEU A 14 7.09 -8.75 -22.35
C LEU A 14 7.11 -7.38 -23.03
N ILE A 15 6.00 -6.66 -22.91
CA ILE A 15 5.84 -5.32 -23.48
C ILE A 15 5.95 -4.33 -22.32
N GLY A 16 7.11 -3.67 -22.22
CA GLY A 16 7.38 -2.64 -21.22
C GLY A 16 6.94 -1.24 -21.69
N ASP A 17 6.94 -0.28 -20.76
CA ASP A 17 6.74 1.14 -21.04
C ASP A 17 5.42 1.46 -21.77
N LYS A 18 4.35 0.70 -21.47
CA LYS A 18 3.00 0.95 -21.97
C LYS A 18 2.05 1.25 -20.83
N GLN A 19 1.38 2.39 -20.93
CA GLN A 19 0.22 2.69 -20.12
C GLN A 19 -1.03 2.27 -20.90
N ILE A 20 -1.75 1.29 -20.36
CA ILE A 20 -3.04 0.87 -20.92
C ILE A 20 -4.10 1.85 -20.46
N GLU A 21 -4.83 2.42 -21.42
CA GLU A 21 -5.88 3.41 -21.18
C GLU A 21 -7.28 2.78 -21.22
N GLU A 22 -7.46 1.75 -22.05
CA GLU A 22 -8.77 1.14 -22.25
C GLU A 22 -8.71 -0.34 -22.61
N VAL A 23 -9.73 -1.08 -22.16
CA VAL A 23 -10.01 -2.45 -22.61
C VAL A 23 -11.45 -2.51 -23.11
N LYS A 24 -11.62 -2.76 -24.41
CA LYS A 24 -12.93 -2.86 -25.07
C LYS A 24 -13.27 -4.29 -25.44
N ALA A 25 -14.43 -4.79 -25.02
CA ALA A 25 -14.96 -6.05 -25.52
C ALA A 25 -15.42 -5.89 -26.98
N VAL A 26 -15.04 -6.83 -27.84
CA VAL A 26 -15.41 -6.89 -29.26
C VAL A 26 -15.96 -8.29 -29.58
N LYS A 27 -16.55 -8.46 -30.78
CA LYS A 27 -17.27 -9.69 -31.16
C LYS A 27 -16.52 -11.00 -30.87
N ASN A 28 -15.20 -11.01 -31.00
CA ASN A 28 -14.36 -12.21 -30.87
C ASN A 28 -13.26 -12.11 -29.79
N GLY A 29 -13.38 -11.17 -28.85
CA GLY A 29 -12.35 -10.99 -27.82
C GLY A 29 -12.31 -9.58 -27.27
N TYR A 30 -11.10 -9.06 -27.04
CA TYR A 30 -10.87 -7.77 -26.42
C TYR A 30 -9.80 -7.00 -27.20
N VAL A 31 -9.98 -5.69 -27.29
CA VAL A 31 -8.95 -4.75 -27.74
C VAL A 31 -8.41 -4.03 -26.51
N VAL A 32 -7.10 -4.09 -26.33
CA VAL A 32 -6.35 -3.39 -25.30
C VAL A 32 -5.68 -2.19 -25.97
N GLU A 33 -5.95 -0.98 -25.49
CA GLU A 33 -5.49 0.26 -26.10
C GLU A 33 -4.56 1.02 -25.16
N SER A 34 -3.47 1.53 -25.71
CA SER A 34 -2.62 2.57 -25.13
C SER A 34 -2.70 3.82 -26.02
N GLU A 35 -2.03 4.90 -25.63
CA GLU A 35 -1.99 6.15 -26.40
C GLU A 35 -1.58 5.94 -27.87
N TYR A 36 -0.62 5.05 -28.14
CA TYR A 36 0.00 4.88 -29.46
C TYR A 36 -0.25 3.52 -30.11
N GLU A 37 -0.67 2.52 -29.34
CA GLU A 37 -0.72 1.12 -29.80
C GLU A 37 -1.99 0.40 -29.35
N LYS A 38 -2.35 -0.63 -30.13
CA LYS A 38 -3.51 -1.47 -29.88
C LYS A 38 -3.15 -2.94 -30.06
N TRP A 39 -3.64 -3.76 -29.14
CA TRP A 39 -3.47 -5.21 -29.18
C TRP A 39 -4.82 -5.89 -29.14
N PHE A 40 -4.94 -7.00 -29.88
CA PHE A 40 -6.10 -7.88 -29.83
C PHE A 40 -5.77 -9.14 -29.04
N THR A 41 -6.70 -9.58 -28.21
CA THR A 41 -6.65 -10.88 -27.56
C THR A 41 -8.01 -11.57 -27.63
N SER A 42 -8.02 -12.88 -27.82
CA SER A 42 -9.24 -13.68 -27.84
C SER A 42 -9.80 -13.97 -26.44
N THR A 43 -9.03 -13.70 -25.38
CA THR A 43 -9.41 -13.97 -23.98
C THR A 43 -9.41 -12.70 -23.14
N ALA A 44 -10.23 -12.66 -22.09
CA ALA A 44 -10.29 -11.52 -21.18
C ALA A 44 -8.90 -11.20 -20.58
N PRO A 45 -8.43 -9.95 -20.66
CA PRO A 45 -7.19 -9.54 -20.01
C PRO A 45 -7.26 -9.71 -18.48
N ILE A 46 -6.14 -10.10 -17.86
CA ILE A 46 -6.00 -10.16 -16.41
C ILE A 46 -5.45 -8.82 -15.94
N LEU A 47 -6.24 -8.07 -15.18
CA LEU A 47 -5.83 -6.77 -14.63
C LEU A 47 -5.05 -6.95 -13.33
N CYS A 48 -3.75 -6.66 -13.37
CA CYS A 48 -2.86 -6.68 -12.21
C CYS A 48 -2.47 -5.26 -11.76
N THR A 49 -3.42 -4.32 -11.76
CA THR A 49 -3.20 -2.87 -11.53
C THR A 49 -3.26 -2.44 -10.06
N GLY A 50 -3.33 -3.40 -9.13
CA GLY A 50 -3.40 -3.13 -7.69
C GLY A 50 -4.81 -2.79 -7.20
N PHE A 51 -4.87 -2.14 -6.05
CA PHE A 51 -6.11 -1.81 -5.34
C PHE A 51 -6.09 -0.35 -4.87
N ASP A 52 -7.30 0.18 -4.68
CA ASP A 52 -7.49 1.46 -4.02
C ASP A 52 -7.70 1.28 -2.51
N THR A 53 -7.44 2.34 -1.74
CA THR A 53 -7.57 2.30 -0.27
C THR A 53 -9.03 2.37 0.17
N SER A 54 -9.41 1.55 1.17
CA SER A 54 -10.75 1.59 1.78
C SER A 54 -11.06 2.92 2.46
N LEU A 55 -10.04 3.71 2.82
CA LEU A 55 -10.20 5.04 3.41
C LEU A 55 -11.00 6.00 2.52
N LYS A 56 -11.07 5.76 1.21
CA LYS A 56 -11.90 6.55 0.30
C LYS A 56 -13.40 6.48 0.61
N GLN A 57 -13.87 5.42 1.26
CA GLN A 57 -15.27 5.30 1.69
C GLN A 57 -15.66 6.32 2.76
N ILE A 58 -14.67 6.80 3.52
CA ILE A 58 -14.79 7.83 4.56
C ILE A 58 -13.84 9.00 4.28
N ALA A 59 -13.64 9.32 3.01
CA ALA A 59 -12.68 10.34 2.58
C ALA A 59 -12.78 11.69 3.31
N PRO A 60 -13.98 12.23 3.64
CA PRO A 60 -14.09 13.49 4.38
C PRO A 60 -13.51 13.47 5.78
N MET A 61 -13.21 12.29 6.34
CA MET A 61 -12.63 12.15 7.68
C MET A 61 -11.10 12.25 7.68
N PHE A 62 -10.49 12.49 6.52
CA PHE A 62 -9.04 12.62 6.34
C PHE A 62 -8.72 13.84 5.49
N ASP A 63 -7.58 14.47 5.77
CA ASP A 63 -6.90 15.31 4.79
C ASP A 63 -6.11 14.43 3.82
N TRP A 64 -6.02 14.81 2.55
CA TRP A 64 -5.40 14.00 1.51
C TRP A 64 -4.27 14.74 0.82
N SER A 65 -3.10 14.12 0.77
CA SER A 65 -1.92 14.64 0.07
C SER A 65 -1.37 13.57 -0.86
N ASN A 66 -1.15 13.93 -2.13
CA ASN A 66 -0.61 13.03 -3.17
C ASN A 66 -1.37 11.69 -3.31
N GLY A 67 -2.68 11.69 -3.04
CA GLY A 67 -3.53 10.49 -3.14
C GLY A 67 -3.56 9.59 -1.89
N TYR A 68 -2.95 10.01 -0.78
CA TYR A 68 -2.91 9.27 0.48
C TYR A 68 -3.46 10.11 1.64
N ALA A 69 -4.05 9.44 2.63
CA ALA A 69 -4.53 10.11 3.84
C ALA A 69 -3.33 10.62 4.66
N SER A 70 -3.39 11.89 5.06
CA SER A 70 -2.44 12.50 5.98
C SER A 70 -2.69 12.00 7.39
N LEU A 71 -1.65 11.50 8.04
CA LEU A 71 -1.72 10.90 9.37
C LEU A 71 -0.73 11.59 10.33
N THR A 72 -1.07 11.61 11.61
CA THR A 72 -0.13 11.97 12.68
C THR A 72 0.91 10.87 12.84
N GLN A 73 1.97 11.11 13.63
CA GLN A 73 2.98 10.10 13.98
C GLN A 73 2.40 8.86 14.69
N GLU A 74 1.15 8.91 15.15
CA GLU A 74 0.44 7.83 15.84
C GLU A 74 -0.56 7.10 14.92
N ASP A 75 -0.50 7.34 13.60
CA ASP A 75 -1.43 6.83 12.58
C ASP A 75 -2.87 7.34 12.73
N GLU A 76 -3.05 8.50 13.35
CA GLU A 76 -4.35 9.15 13.50
C GLU A 76 -4.64 10.10 12.35
N SER A 77 -5.91 10.26 11.97
CA SER A 77 -6.35 11.34 11.09
C SER A 77 -5.94 12.71 11.65
N THR A 78 -5.39 13.57 10.80
CA THR A 78 -5.04 14.95 11.16
C THR A 78 -6.24 15.88 11.33
N VAL A 79 -7.43 15.47 10.87
CA VAL A 79 -8.66 16.29 10.90
C VAL A 79 -9.78 15.68 11.73
N THR A 80 -9.73 14.37 11.99
CA THR A 80 -10.73 13.67 12.82
C THR A 80 -10.05 13.03 14.04
N PRO A 81 -10.08 13.69 15.21
CA PRO A 81 -9.56 13.11 16.45
C PRO A 81 -10.27 11.80 16.83
N GLY A 82 -9.49 10.83 17.30
CA GLY A 82 -9.92 9.48 17.67
C GLY A 82 -10.04 8.50 16.51
N LEU A 83 -9.81 8.92 15.26
CA LEU A 83 -9.85 8.04 14.09
C LEU A 83 -8.43 7.60 13.69
N PHE A 84 -8.10 6.34 13.98
CA PHE A 84 -6.80 5.75 13.66
C PHE A 84 -6.87 4.83 12.44
N VAL A 85 -5.75 4.73 11.73
CA VAL A 85 -5.56 3.86 10.57
C VAL A 85 -4.58 2.75 10.92
N VAL A 86 -4.92 1.52 10.58
CA VAL A 86 -4.03 0.36 10.71
C VAL A 86 -4.03 -0.45 9.42
N GLY A 87 -2.95 -1.20 9.19
CA GLY A 87 -2.83 -2.11 8.04
C GLY A 87 -2.10 -1.49 6.84
N PRO A 88 -2.26 -2.07 5.64
CA PRO A 88 -1.43 -1.74 4.48
C PRO A 88 -1.66 -0.35 3.89
N SER A 89 -2.72 0.35 4.33
CA SER A 89 -3.03 1.72 3.93
C SER A 89 -2.26 2.79 4.72
N VAL A 90 -1.54 2.42 5.79
CA VAL A 90 -0.70 3.37 6.54
C VAL A 90 0.49 3.80 5.69
N ARG A 91 0.69 5.11 5.59
CA ARG A 91 1.79 5.72 4.84
C ARG A 91 2.29 6.97 5.55
N HIS A 92 3.61 7.11 5.64
CA HIS A 92 4.31 8.29 6.18
C HIS A 92 5.35 8.77 5.18
N GLY A 93 5.01 9.76 4.36
CA GLY A 93 5.88 10.20 3.26
C GLY A 93 6.18 9.05 2.29
N GLU A 94 7.45 8.66 2.19
CA GLU A 94 7.92 7.53 1.37
C GLU A 94 7.87 6.18 2.10
N LEU A 95 7.56 6.17 3.40
CA LEU A 95 7.41 4.94 4.18
C LEU A 95 6.06 4.30 3.91
N ILE A 96 6.09 3.23 3.11
CA ILE A 96 4.91 2.44 2.74
C ILE A 96 4.87 1.16 3.57
N PHE A 97 3.76 0.95 4.30
CA PHE A 97 3.55 -0.19 5.18
C PHE A 97 2.77 -1.33 4.51
N CYS A 98 2.96 -1.58 3.20
CA CYS A 98 2.16 -2.56 2.45
C CYS A 98 2.46 -4.04 2.79
N PHE A 99 3.53 -4.32 3.53
CA PHE A 99 3.87 -5.67 3.98
C PHE A 99 3.39 -5.93 5.41
N ILE A 100 2.89 -7.15 5.66
CA ILE A 100 2.40 -7.58 6.98
C ILE A 100 3.45 -7.33 8.07
N TYR A 101 4.71 -7.68 7.82
CA TYR A 101 5.77 -7.51 8.80
C TYR A 101 6.09 -6.04 9.10
N LYS A 102 5.74 -5.10 8.23
CA LYS A 102 5.88 -3.65 8.42
C LYS A 102 4.67 -3.09 9.18
N PHE A 103 3.45 -3.17 8.61
CA PHE A 103 2.29 -2.50 9.25
C PHE A 103 1.97 -3.04 10.63
N ARG A 104 2.28 -4.31 10.92
CA ARG A 104 2.05 -4.88 12.26
C ARG A 104 2.89 -4.22 13.34
N GLN A 105 4.01 -3.59 12.99
CA GLN A 105 4.88 -2.86 13.93
C GLN A 105 4.23 -1.56 14.41
N ARG A 106 3.15 -1.12 13.74
CA ARG A 106 2.41 0.10 14.06
C ARG A 106 1.25 -0.13 15.03
N PHE A 107 0.83 -1.38 15.24
CA PHE A 107 -0.29 -1.67 16.14
C PHE A 107 -0.04 -1.19 17.57
N ALA A 108 1.16 -1.42 18.11
CA ALA A 108 1.52 -0.96 19.45
C ALA A 108 1.57 0.57 19.56
N VAL A 109 1.88 1.28 18.47
CA VAL A 109 1.87 2.76 18.42
C VAL A 109 0.46 3.30 18.62
N VAL A 110 -0.50 2.79 17.85
CA VAL A 110 -1.92 3.17 17.96
C VAL A 110 -2.46 2.81 19.34
N VAL A 111 -2.16 1.62 19.85
CA VAL A 111 -2.62 1.20 21.19
C VAL A 111 -2.03 2.09 22.28
N ASN A 112 -0.75 2.46 22.18
CA ASN A 112 -0.11 3.37 23.12
C ASN A 112 -0.80 4.75 23.13
N ALA A 113 -1.08 5.32 21.95
CA ALA A 113 -1.79 6.59 21.83
C ALA A 113 -3.18 6.55 22.48
N ILE A 114 -3.95 5.48 22.25
CA ILE A 114 -5.28 5.30 22.84
C ILE A 114 -5.17 5.13 24.36
N ALA A 115 -4.26 4.26 24.83
CA ALA A 115 -4.09 3.97 26.25
C ALA A 115 -3.67 5.21 27.05
N GLN A 116 -2.74 6.01 26.54
CA GLN A 116 -2.32 7.27 27.18
C GLN A 116 -3.48 8.26 27.32
N ARG A 117 -4.36 8.37 26.30
CA ARG A 117 -5.54 9.26 26.36
C ARG A 117 -6.60 8.78 27.34
N LEU A 118 -6.65 7.49 27.61
CA LEU A 118 -7.59 6.87 28.54
C LEU A 118 -6.99 6.64 29.95
N ASP A 119 -5.76 7.09 30.20
CA ASP A 119 -5.04 6.88 31.46
C ASP A 119 -4.89 5.38 31.82
N ILE A 120 -4.65 4.54 30.80
CA ILE A 120 -4.42 3.10 30.94
C ILE A 120 -2.91 2.81 30.92
N ASP A 121 -2.46 1.95 31.83
CA ASP A 121 -1.06 1.51 31.90
C ASP A 121 -0.57 0.89 30.58
N THR A 122 0.50 1.45 30.02
CA THR A 122 1.12 1.01 28.77
C THR A 122 2.30 0.08 28.97
N THR A 123 2.69 -0.23 30.22
CA THR A 123 3.75 -1.20 30.55
C THR A 123 3.61 -2.55 29.81
N PRO A 124 2.40 -3.10 29.59
CA PRO A 124 2.24 -4.33 28.82
C PRO A 124 2.73 -4.24 27.36
N LEU A 125 2.86 -3.04 26.78
CA LEU A 125 3.32 -2.85 25.40
C LEU A 125 4.83 -3.04 25.23
N GLU A 126 5.61 -3.04 26.31
CA GLU A 126 7.07 -3.21 26.25
C GLU A 126 7.51 -4.56 25.66
N VAL A 127 6.65 -5.59 25.72
CA VAL A 127 6.92 -6.86 25.02
C VAL A 127 6.97 -6.66 23.50
N TYR A 128 6.11 -5.80 22.94
CA TYR A 128 6.08 -5.53 21.50
C TYR A 128 7.33 -4.78 21.06
N ARG A 129 7.86 -3.88 21.91
CA ARG A 129 9.12 -3.18 21.63
C ARG A 129 10.29 -4.16 21.54
N LYS A 130 10.38 -5.11 22.47
CA LYS A 130 11.42 -6.15 22.48
C LYS A 130 11.36 -7.08 21.26
N GLU A 131 10.16 -7.35 20.76
CA GLU A 131 9.93 -8.18 19.56
C GLU A 131 10.01 -7.40 18.23
N GLY A 132 10.39 -6.11 18.27
CA GLY A 132 10.46 -5.26 17.07
C GLY A 132 9.09 -4.97 16.44
N LEU A 133 8.02 -5.02 17.22
CA LEU A 133 6.62 -4.78 16.83
C LEU A 133 6.06 -3.45 17.36
N PHE A 134 6.94 -2.54 17.80
CA PHE A 134 6.60 -1.20 18.25
C PHE A 134 7.51 -0.19 17.56
N LEU A 135 7.16 0.17 16.33
CA LEU A 135 7.88 1.15 15.53
C LEU A 135 7.31 2.54 15.77
N ASP A 136 7.70 3.20 16.86
CA ASP A 136 7.29 4.56 17.23
C ASP A 136 8.23 5.66 16.74
N ASP A 137 9.45 5.30 16.33
CA ASP A 137 10.39 6.20 15.66
C ASP A 137 10.48 5.89 14.16
N LEU A 138 10.02 6.83 13.33
CA LEU A 138 10.06 6.72 11.87
C LEU A 138 11.32 7.35 11.26
N SER A 139 12.16 8.02 12.04
CA SER A 139 13.42 8.62 11.55
C SER A 139 14.46 7.56 11.15
N CYS A 140 14.31 6.34 11.65
CA CYS A 140 15.25 5.24 11.42
C CYS A 140 15.07 4.51 10.08
N CYS A 141 14.10 4.90 9.25
CA CYS A 141 13.73 4.17 8.03
C CYS A 141 14.24 4.81 6.72
N ASP A 142 15.28 5.64 6.80
CA ASP A 142 16.06 6.01 5.61
C ASP A 142 16.77 4.76 5.09
N ASN A 143 16.39 4.37 3.88
CA ASN A 143 16.82 3.16 3.14
C ASN A 143 18.30 3.20 2.72
N ASP A 144 19.23 3.44 3.65
CA ASP A 144 20.64 3.16 3.41
C ASP A 144 20.99 1.81 4.05
N CYS A 145 20.60 0.74 3.36
CA CYS A 145 21.35 -0.50 3.46
C CYS A 145 22.79 -0.20 3.02
N VAL A 146 23.66 0.08 3.98
CA VAL A 146 25.10 0.10 3.74
C VAL A 146 25.49 -1.32 3.32
N CYS A 147 25.70 -1.49 2.01
CA CYS A 147 26.17 -2.73 1.41
C CYS A 147 27.67 -2.91 1.68
#